data_AF-A0A7C5JKK2-F1
#
_entry.id   AF-A0A7C5JKK2-F1
#
_cell.length_a   1.000
_cell.length_b   1.000
_cell.length_c   1.000
_cell.angle_alpha   90.00
_cell.angle_beta   90.00
_cell.angle_gamma   90.00
#
_symmetry.space_group_name_H-M   'P 1'
#
loop_
_entity.id
_entity.type
_entity.pdbx_description
1 polymer ?
#
loop_
_entity_poly.entity_id
_entity_poly.type
_entity_poly.pdbx_seq_one_letter_code
_entity_poly.pdbx_strand_id
1 'polypeptide(L)' 'SGIVVKSNVQLNYKINIADLDEGIYFVQIKSIKGFIFKKLVIVR' A
#
# COMPACT_ATOMS: atom_id res chain seq x y z
N SER A 1 1.96 7.76 34.45
CA SER A 1 1.27 6.64 33.76
C SER A 1 0.49 7.23 32.60
N GLY A 2 1.07 7.22 31.38
CA GLY A 2 0.46 7.85 30.20
C GLY A 2 -0.06 6.79 29.24
N ILE A 3 -1.29 6.95 28.79
CA ILE A 3 -1.97 6.05 27.84
C ILE A 3 -1.41 6.30 26.44
N VAL A 4 -0.93 5.25 25.76
CA VAL A 4 -0.52 5.33 24.34
C VAL A 4 -1.77 5.37 23.48
N VAL A 5 -2.03 6.54 22.88
CA VAL A 5 -3.09 6.75 21.90
C VAL A 5 -2.74 5.99 20.62
N LYS A 6 -3.67 5.21 20.08
CA LYS A 6 -3.54 4.55 18.77
C LYS A 6 -3.25 5.62 17.71
N SER A 7 -2.01 5.75 17.28
CA SER A 7 -1.66 6.52 16.10
C SER A 7 -2.30 5.84 14.90
N ASN A 8 -3.39 6.41 14.39
CA ASN A 8 -3.88 6.14 13.04
C ASN A 8 -2.83 6.68 12.06
N VAL A 9 -1.79 5.88 11.80
CA VAL A 9 -0.83 6.15 10.74
C VAL A 9 -1.50 5.74 9.43
N GLN A 10 -2.23 6.67 8.81
CA GLN A 10 -2.63 6.54 7.42
C GLN A 10 -1.39 6.81 6.56
N LEU A 11 -0.76 5.74 6.05
CA LEU A 11 0.32 5.82 5.07
C LEU A 11 -0.25 6.39 3.76
N ASN A 12 0.05 7.66 3.50
CA ASN A 12 -0.45 8.46 2.38
C ASN A 12 0.42 8.32 1.10
N TYR A 13 0.94 7.13 0.80
CA TYR A 13 1.71 6.94 -0.44
C TYR A 13 0.75 6.77 -1.63
N LYS A 14 0.45 7.89 -2.30
CA LYS A 14 -0.18 7.88 -3.62
C LYS A 14 0.87 7.41 -4.63
N ILE A 15 0.80 6.16 -5.07
CA ILE A 15 1.62 5.66 -6.18
C ILE A 15 0.97 6.14 -7.47
N ASN A 16 1.70 6.90 -8.28
CA ASN A 16 1.27 7.28 -9.61
C ASN A 16 1.59 6.15 -10.58
N ILE A 17 0.55 5.48 -11.10
CA ILE A 17 0.70 4.33 -12.01
C ILE A 17 1.36 4.76 -13.33
N ALA A 18 1.26 6.04 -13.70
CA ALA A 18 1.89 6.57 -14.92
C ALA A 18 3.43 6.57 -14.85
N ASP A 19 4.01 6.56 -13.66
CA ASP A 19 5.47 6.60 -13.46
C ASP A 19 6.08 5.18 -13.39
N LEU A 20 5.26 4.15 -13.54
CA LEU A 20 5.71 2.76 -13.55
C LEU A 20 5.95 2.28 -14.98
N ASP A 21 6.99 1.46 -15.16
CA ASP A 21 7.29 0.80 -16.43
C ASP A 21 6.28 -0.32 -16.72
N GLU A 22 6.26 -0.80 -17.96
CA GLU A 22 5.49 -1.99 -18.31
C GLU A 22 6.02 -3.22 -17.57
N GLY A 23 5.10 -4.01 -17.03
CA GLY A 23 5.50 -5.19 -16.26
C GLY A 23 4.48 -5.65 -15.23
N ILE A 24 4.93 -6.60 -14.41
CA ILE A 24 4.14 -7.21 -13.34
C ILE A 24 4.62 -6.68 -11.99
N TYR A 25 3.72 -6.10 -11.23
CA TYR A 25 3.96 -5.57 -9.90
C TYR A 25 3.15 -6.33 -8.85
N PHE A 26 3.76 -6.58 -7.69
CA PHE A 26 3.07 -7.17 -6.53
C PHE A 26 2.88 -6.10 -5.47
N VAL A 27 1.62 -5.78 -5.19
CA VAL A 27 1.23 -4.78 -4.20
C VAL A 27 0.86 -5.48 -2.89
N GLN A 28 1.52 -5.09 -1.80
CA GLN A 28 1.21 -5.51 -0.45
C GLN A 28 0.53 -4.36 0.30
N ILE A 29 -0.73 -4.57 0.70
CA ILE A 29 -1.52 -3.60 1.43
C ILE A 29 -1.63 -4.08 2.89
N LYS A 30 -1.05 -3.33 3.82
CA LYS A 30 -1.17 -3.60 5.26
C LYS A 30 -2.45 -2.97 5.78
N SER A 31 -3.34 -3.78 6.36
CA SER A 31 -4.56 -3.33 7.03
C SER A 31 -4.57 -3.77 8.49
N ILE A 32 -5.52 -3.24 9.28
CA ILE A 32 -5.74 -3.68 10.66
C ILE A 32 -6.12 -5.16 10.78
N LYS A 33 -6.62 -5.79 9.71
CA LYS A 33 -7.02 -7.20 9.67
C LYS A 33 -5.92 -8.13 9.14
N GLY A 34 -4.75 -7.59 8.80
CA GLY A 34 -3.64 -8.33 8.19
C GLY A 34 -3.24 -7.77 6.82
N PHE A 35 -2.53 -8.58 6.04
CA PHE A 35 -2.00 -8.21 4.74
C PHE A 35 -2.88 -8.69 3.59
N ILE A 36 -3.08 -7.82 2.61
CA ILE A 36 -3.70 -8.15 1.33
C ILE A 36 -2.62 -8.06 0.25
N PHE A 37 -2.50 -9.12 -0.54
CA PHE A 37 -1.58 -9.17 -1.67
C PHE A 37 -2.38 -9.08 -2.97
N LYS A 38 -1.95 -8.21 -3.89
CA LYS A 38 -2.56 -8.04 -5.21
C LYS A 38 -1.50 -8.00 -6.29
N LYS A 39 -1.78 -8.66 -7.42
CA LYS A 39 -0.99 -8.55 -8.64
C LYS A 39 -1.55 -7.40 -9.48
N LEU A 40 -0.67 -6.51 -9.92
CA LEU A 40 -0.96 -5.43 -10.86
C LEU A 40 -0.16 -5.70 -12.15
N VAL A 41 -0.81 -5.57 -13.29
CA VAL A 41 -0.18 -5.73 -14.60
C VAL A 41 -0.32 -4.41 -15.35
N ILE A 42 0.80 -3.85 -15.78
CA ILE A 42 0.85 -2.62 -16.56
C ILE A 42 1.23 -2.98 -17.99
N VAL A 43 0.35 -2.62 -18.93
CA VAL A 43 0.50 -2.81 -20.38
C VAL A 43 0.19 -1.46 -21.02
N ARG A 44 1.00 -1.00 -21.97
CA ARG A 44 0.74 0.21 -22.77
C ARG A 44 0.54 -0.14 -24.24
#